data_AF-A0A9D2IG35-F1
#
_entry.id   AF-A0A9D2IG35-F1
#
_cell.length_a   1.000
_cell.length_b   1.000
_cell.length_c   1.000
_cell.angle_alpha   90.00
_cell.angle_beta   90.00
_cell.angle_gamma   90.00
#
_symmetry.space_group_name_H-M   'P 1'
#
loop_
_entity.id
_entity.type
_entity.pdbx_description
1 polymer ?
#
loop_
_entity_poly.entity_id
_entity_poly.type
_entity_poly.pdbx_seq_one_letter_code
_entity_poly.pdbx_strand_id
1 'polypeptide(L)'
;MDNGKKKLKLAVDILMTLTLLFLMGYQLWGESAHEWAGAFMLILFIVHHVLNGAWYRNLFRAKYTGMTVLINAVDLILLATMVCLMASGIAMSRHVFSFLPISGGMGTARLIHMAACYWGFVLMAFHLGLHWSMMLAWFRQMFGMKKTSGVCSLILRLMSFMTAGYGLYAFVTRDLAAYMFLWAQFVFLDYSESPISFYIDYLAIMGLFIWIAHYLSVIILKTGRKIIPETYEK
;
A
#
# COMPACT_ATOMS: atom_id res chain seq x y z
N MET A 1 -14.83 -20.30 6.32
CA MET A 1 -13.46 -19.85 6.65
C MET A 1 -13.44 -19.53 8.13
N ASP A 2 -12.59 -20.23 8.90
CA ASP A 2 -12.51 -20.08 10.35
C ASP A 2 -12.21 -18.62 10.78
N ASN A 3 -12.79 -18.20 11.89
CA ASN A 3 -12.70 -16.84 12.42
C ASN A 3 -11.25 -16.50 12.82
N GLY A 4 -10.48 -17.50 13.26
CA GLY A 4 -9.05 -17.38 13.57
C GLY A 4 -8.22 -16.99 12.33
N LYS A 5 -8.46 -17.64 11.19
CA LYS A 5 -7.77 -17.33 9.92
C LYS A 5 -8.04 -15.90 9.43
N LYS A 6 -9.25 -15.36 9.62
CA LYS A 6 -9.58 -13.97 9.26
C LYS A 6 -8.83 -12.95 10.13
N LYS A 7 -8.80 -13.19 11.45
CA LYS A 7 -8.05 -12.35 12.39
C LYS A 7 -6.55 -12.33 12.08
N LEU A 8 -5.98 -13.50 11.76
CA LEU A 8 -4.57 -13.61 11.39
C LEU A 8 -4.25 -12.82 10.11
N LYS A 9 -5.06 -12.95 9.06
CA LYS A 9 -4.90 -12.15 7.84
C LYS A 9 -4.85 -10.64 8.14
N LEU A 10 -5.84 -10.16 8.90
CA LEU A 10 -5.88 -8.75 9.26
C LEU A 10 -4.65 -8.32 10.07
N ALA A 11 -4.23 -9.13 11.04
CA ALA A 11 -3.04 -8.83 11.85
C ALA A 11 -1.79 -8.71 10.98
N VAL A 12 -1.61 -9.63 10.01
CA VAL A 12 -0.52 -9.58 9.03
C VAL A 12 -0.61 -8.32 8.18
N ASP A 13 -1.80 -7.98 7.66
CA ASP A 13 -2.00 -6.80 6.80
C ASP A 13 -1.71 -5.48 7.55
N ILE A 14 -2.16 -5.37 8.81
CA ILE A 14 -1.87 -4.22 9.67
C ILE A 14 -0.35 -4.13 9.91
N LEU A 15 0.27 -5.25 10.27
CA LEU A 15 1.69 -5.28 10.59
C LEU A 15 2.55 -4.94 9.36
N MET A 16 2.19 -5.46 8.19
CA MET A 16 2.82 -5.08 6.92
C MET A 16 2.72 -3.57 6.65
N THR A 17 1.55 -2.98 6.89
CA THR A 17 1.36 -1.53 6.68
C THR A 17 2.22 -0.70 7.64
N LEU A 18 2.28 -1.11 8.92
CA LEU A 18 3.12 -0.44 9.92
C LEU A 18 4.62 -0.60 9.61
N THR A 19 5.06 -1.79 9.21
CA THR A 19 6.45 -2.06 8.82
C THR A 19 6.83 -1.28 7.57
N LEU A 20 5.95 -1.17 6.57
CA LEU A 20 6.17 -0.33 5.39
C LEU A 20 6.37 1.14 5.77
N LEU A 21 5.51 1.69 6.64
CA LEU A 21 5.68 3.07 7.14
C LEU A 21 7.01 3.25 7.88
N PHE A 22 7.36 2.30 8.75
CA PHE A 22 8.66 2.31 9.43
C PHE A 22 9.83 2.32 8.42
N LEU A 23 9.76 1.48 7.38
CA LEU A 23 10.78 1.37 6.34
C LEU A 23 10.98 2.68 5.56
N MET A 24 9.93 3.48 5.34
CA MET A 24 10.08 4.80 4.73
C MET A 24 10.96 5.75 5.57
N GLY A 25 11.02 5.55 6.88
CA GLY A 25 11.81 6.34 7.83
C GLY A 25 13.30 6.00 7.89
N TYR A 26 13.95 5.60 6.78
CA TYR A 26 15.37 5.21 6.76
C TYR A 26 16.29 6.24 7.45
N GLN A 27 16.07 7.54 7.20
CA GLN A 27 16.87 8.62 7.79
C GLN A 27 16.78 8.69 9.32
N LEU A 28 15.68 8.20 9.91
CA LEU A 28 15.40 8.31 11.34
C LEU A 28 16.00 7.13 12.13
N TRP A 29 15.98 5.93 11.54
CA TRP A 29 16.31 4.68 12.24
C TRP A 29 17.66 4.08 11.84
N GLY A 30 18.24 4.56 10.74
CA GLY A 30 19.53 4.10 10.25
C GLY A 30 19.48 2.76 9.51
N GLU A 31 20.64 2.38 8.97
CA GLU A 31 20.81 1.24 8.06
C GLU A 31 20.42 -0.09 8.71
N SER A 32 20.96 -0.39 9.90
CA SER A 32 20.72 -1.67 10.58
C SER A 32 19.23 -1.92 10.88
N ALA A 33 18.53 -0.93 11.44
CA ALA A 33 17.11 -1.08 11.76
C ALA A 33 16.26 -1.25 10.49
N HIS A 34 16.61 -0.55 9.41
CA HIS A 34 15.94 -0.68 8.13
C HIS A 34 16.13 -2.07 7.51
N GLU A 35 17.34 -2.63 7.56
CA GLU A 35 17.59 -4.00 7.04
C GLU A 35 16.80 -5.07 7.82
N TRP A 36 16.80 -5.00 9.15
CA TRP A 36 16.03 -5.94 9.99
C TRP A 36 14.53 -5.81 9.77
N ALA A 37 14.02 -4.58 9.69
CA ALA A 37 12.62 -4.34 9.35
C ALA A 37 12.28 -4.84 7.94
N GLY A 38 13.21 -4.75 6.99
CA GLY A 38 13.05 -5.26 5.62
C GLY A 38 12.96 -6.78 5.59
N ALA A 39 13.80 -7.47 6.36
CA ALA A 39 13.74 -8.92 6.52
C ALA A 39 12.43 -9.38 7.19
N PHE A 40 11.97 -8.62 8.18
CA PHE A 40 10.67 -8.86 8.81
C PHE A 40 9.51 -8.66 7.81
N MET A 41 9.55 -7.60 7.01
CA MET A 41 8.59 -7.34 5.93
C MET A 41 8.55 -8.50 4.93
N LEU A 42 9.71 -9.10 4.60
CA LEU A 42 9.81 -10.26 3.73
C LEU A 42 9.07 -11.48 4.28
N ILE A 43 9.24 -11.77 5.56
CA ILE A 43 8.51 -12.87 6.21
C ILE A 43 7.01 -12.61 6.17
N LEU A 44 6.56 -11.40 6.52
CA LEU A 44 5.14 -11.04 6.50
C LEU A 44 4.55 -11.13 5.10
N PHE A 45 5.29 -10.68 4.08
CA PHE A 45 4.87 -10.74 2.69
C PHE A 45 4.66 -12.19 2.22
N ILE A 46 5.55 -13.11 2.59
CA ILE A 46 5.40 -14.54 2.29
C ILE A 46 4.16 -15.10 3.00
N VAL A 47 4.01 -14.82 4.29
CA VAL A 47 2.85 -15.28 5.09
C VAL A 47 1.55 -14.75 4.49
N HIS A 48 1.49 -13.47 4.11
CA HIS A 48 0.34 -12.85 3.45
C HIS A 48 -0.02 -13.59 2.16
N HIS A 49 0.95 -13.88 1.30
CA HIS A 49 0.72 -14.61 0.05
C HIS A 49 0.25 -16.04 0.26
N VAL A 50 0.81 -16.76 1.24
CA VAL A 50 0.35 -18.12 1.62
C VAL A 50 -1.09 -18.08 2.12
N LEU A 51 -1.43 -17.11 2.99
CA LEU A 51 -2.79 -16.93 3.51
C LEU A 51 -3.79 -16.54 2.41
N ASN A 52 -3.32 -15.80 1.39
CA ASN A 52 -4.10 -15.31 0.26
C ASN A 52 -3.93 -16.16 -1.02
N GLY A 53 -3.43 -17.39 -0.92
CA GLY A 53 -3.18 -18.27 -2.08
C GLY A 53 -4.38 -18.57 -2.99
N ALA A 54 -5.61 -18.33 -2.51
CA ALA A 54 -6.80 -18.41 -3.34
C ALA A 54 -6.84 -17.36 -4.47
N TRP A 55 -6.18 -16.21 -4.29
CA TRP A 55 -6.06 -15.15 -5.28
C TRP A 55 -5.36 -15.64 -6.55
N TYR A 56 -4.21 -16.32 -6.42
CA TYR A 56 -3.50 -16.91 -7.56
C TYR A 56 -4.34 -17.88 -8.39
N ARG A 57 -5.18 -18.68 -7.72
CA ARG A 57 -6.12 -19.59 -8.41
C ARG A 57 -7.24 -18.84 -9.14
N ASN A 58 -7.64 -17.68 -8.61
CA ASN A 58 -8.71 -16.87 -9.19
C ASN A 58 -8.22 -15.98 -10.34
N LEU A 59 -6.91 -15.77 -10.47
CA LEU A 59 -6.26 -15.05 -11.58
C LEU A 59 -6.44 -15.75 -12.95
N PHE A 60 -6.89 -16.99 -12.97
CA PHE A 60 -7.12 -17.77 -14.20
C PHE A 60 -8.61 -18.05 -14.45
N ARG A 61 -9.52 -17.37 -13.75
CA ARG A 61 -10.97 -17.56 -13.96
C ARG A 61 -11.51 -16.66 -15.06
N ALA A 62 -12.40 -17.19 -15.89
CA ALA A 62 -12.89 -16.53 -17.11
C ALA A 62 -13.85 -15.34 -16.90
N LYS A 63 -14.32 -15.05 -15.68
CA LYS A 63 -15.29 -13.96 -15.43
C LYS A 63 -14.60 -12.77 -14.77
N TYR A 64 -14.24 -11.78 -15.57
CA TYR A 64 -13.68 -10.51 -15.11
C TYR A 64 -14.70 -9.39 -15.18
N THR A 65 -14.95 -8.74 -14.05
CA THR A 65 -15.60 -7.42 -14.03
C THR A 65 -14.53 -6.34 -14.12
N GLY A 66 -14.86 -5.12 -14.56
CA GLY A 66 -13.90 -4.01 -14.62
C GLY A 66 -13.20 -3.73 -13.28
N MET A 67 -13.92 -3.92 -12.16
CA MET A 67 -13.33 -3.82 -10.82
C MET A 67 -12.34 -4.96 -10.52
N THR A 68 -12.66 -6.19 -10.94
CA THR A 68 -11.75 -7.34 -10.78
C THR A 68 -10.48 -7.17 -11.60
N VAL A 69 -10.58 -6.64 -12.82
CA VAL A 69 -9.41 -6.34 -13.66
C VAL A 69 -8.53 -5.29 -12.97
N LEU A 70 -9.13 -4.21 -12.47
CA LEU A 70 -8.37 -3.16 -11.78
C LEU A 70 -7.64 -3.68 -10.54
N ILE A 71 -8.34 -4.41 -9.66
CA ILE A 71 -7.74 -5.00 -8.46
C ILE A 71 -6.59 -5.93 -8.85
N ASN A 72 -6.82 -6.88 -9.76
CA ASN A 72 -5.78 -7.83 -10.17
C ASN A 72 -4.58 -7.13 -10.84
N ALA A 73 -4.81 -6.09 -11.63
CA ALA A 73 -3.74 -5.32 -12.25
C ALA A 73 -2.88 -4.61 -11.21
N VAL A 74 -3.51 -3.92 -10.24
CA VAL A 74 -2.81 -3.27 -9.13
C VAL A 74 -2.04 -4.29 -8.30
N ASP A 75 -2.66 -5.42 -7.96
CA ASP A 75 -2.04 -6.48 -7.17
C ASP A 75 -0.83 -7.11 -7.88
N LEU A 76 -0.91 -7.32 -9.20
CA LEU A 76 0.21 -7.83 -10.01
C LEU A 76 1.37 -6.84 -10.10
N ILE A 77 1.07 -5.55 -10.32
CA ILE A 77 2.08 -4.50 -10.35
C ILE A 77 2.72 -4.39 -8.96
N LEU A 78 1.92 -4.38 -7.89
CA LEU A 78 2.42 -4.32 -6.51
C LEU A 78 3.28 -5.53 -6.16
N LEU A 79 2.90 -6.74 -6.60
CA LEU A 79 3.70 -7.95 -6.44
C LEU A 79 5.06 -7.80 -7.14
N ALA A 80 5.09 -7.31 -8.39
CA ALA A 80 6.33 -7.07 -9.11
C ALA A 80 7.19 -6.01 -8.40
N THR A 81 6.59 -4.91 -7.95
CA THR A 81 7.28 -3.85 -7.19
C THR A 81 7.89 -4.39 -5.89
N MET A 82 7.17 -5.23 -5.15
CA MET A 82 7.66 -5.85 -3.93
C MET A 82 8.83 -6.80 -4.18
N VAL A 83 8.77 -7.60 -5.25
CA VAL A 83 9.90 -8.46 -5.65
C VAL A 83 11.14 -7.62 -6.00
N CYS A 84 10.97 -6.55 -6.78
CA CYS A 84 12.06 -5.62 -7.10
C CYS A 84 12.64 -4.96 -5.83
N LEU A 85 11.78 -4.52 -4.91
CA LEU A 85 12.18 -3.89 -3.66
C LEU A 85 13.02 -4.84 -2.78
N MET A 86 12.58 -6.09 -2.67
CA MET A 86 13.26 -7.13 -1.90
C MET A 86 14.57 -7.55 -2.53
N ALA A 87 14.58 -7.85 -3.83
CA ALA A 87 15.78 -8.29 -4.53
C ALA A 87 16.88 -7.20 -4.48
N SER A 88 16.50 -5.94 -4.71
CA SER A 88 17.41 -4.81 -4.59
C SER A 88 17.87 -4.56 -3.14
N GLY A 89 16.98 -4.69 -2.15
CA GLY A 89 17.33 -4.56 -0.73
C GLY A 89 18.29 -5.64 -0.25
N ILE A 90 18.07 -6.90 -0.65
CA ILE A 90 18.98 -8.03 -0.36
C ILE A 90 20.33 -7.81 -1.02
N ALA A 91 20.35 -7.33 -2.27
CA ALA A 91 21.60 -7.04 -2.99
C ALA A 91 22.40 -5.88 -2.38
N MET A 92 21.75 -4.98 -1.63
CA MET A 92 22.38 -3.85 -0.94
C MET A 92 22.70 -4.12 0.53
N SER A 93 22.14 -5.19 1.13
CA SER A 93 22.25 -5.44 2.56
C SER A 93 23.69 -5.77 2.97
N ARG A 94 24.13 -5.11 4.04
CA ARG A 94 25.48 -5.26 4.60
C ARG A 94 25.48 -6.02 5.91
N HIS A 95 24.35 -6.16 6.59
CA HIS A 95 24.29 -6.80 7.90
C HIS A 95 23.51 -8.12 7.83
N VAL A 96 22.26 -8.08 7.37
CA VAL A 96 21.36 -9.24 7.41
C VAL A 96 21.71 -10.29 6.36
N PHE A 97 22.06 -9.86 5.15
CA PHE A 97 22.37 -10.75 4.00
C PHE A 97 23.85 -10.72 3.61
N SER A 98 24.74 -10.37 4.54
CA SER A 98 26.19 -10.29 4.35
C SER A 98 26.86 -11.58 3.86
N PHE A 99 26.17 -12.71 3.94
CA PHE A 99 26.63 -14.02 3.47
C PHE A 99 26.52 -14.21 1.93
N LEU A 100 25.84 -13.32 1.21
CA LEU A 100 25.68 -13.39 -0.25
C LEU A 100 26.79 -12.56 -0.94
N PRO A 101 27.70 -13.18 -1.72
CA PRO A 101 28.78 -12.46 -2.40
C PRO A 101 28.26 -11.75 -3.66
N ILE A 102 27.55 -10.64 -3.50
CA ILE A 102 27.04 -9.81 -4.59
C ILE A 102 27.99 -8.64 -4.80
N SER A 103 28.88 -8.75 -5.79
CA SER A 103 29.98 -7.80 -6.02
C SER A 103 29.76 -6.83 -7.19
N GLY A 104 28.53 -6.71 -7.71
CA GLY A 104 28.24 -5.84 -8.86
C GLY A 104 26.83 -5.25 -8.85
N GLY A 105 26.66 -4.08 -9.49
CA GLY A 105 25.34 -3.48 -9.72
C GLY A 105 24.75 -2.67 -8.57
N MET A 106 25.52 -2.30 -7.53
CA MET A 106 25.02 -1.52 -6.38
C MET A 106 24.29 -0.22 -6.77
N GLY A 107 24.79 0.51 -7.78
CA GLY A 107 24.12 1.72 -8.26
C GLY A 107 22.74 1.43 -8.87
N THR A 108 22.64 0.39 -9.70
CA THR A 108 21.38 -0.06 -10.30
C THR A 108 20.43 -0.61 -9.24
N ALA A 109 20.93 -1.40 -8.28
CA ALA A 109 20.16 -1.90 -7.14
C ALA A 109 19.57 -0.74 -6.34
N ARG A 110 20.36 0.30 -6.05
CA ARG A 110 19.88 1.50 -5.36
C ARG A 110 18.77 2.21 -6.14
N LEU A 111 18.93 2.42 -7.44
CA LEU A 111 17.91 3.07 -8.27
C LEU A 111 16.62 2.24 -8.33
N ILE A 112 16.73 0.92 -8.51
CA ILE A 112 15.58 0.00 -8.48
C ILE A 112 14.91 0.04 -7.11
N HIS A 113 15.68 0.00 -6.03
CA HIS A 113 15.16 0.03 -4.66
C HIS A 113 14.41 1.32 -4.38
N MET A 114 14.97 2.46 -4.79
CA MET A 114 14.34 3.77 -4.64
C MET A 114 13.05 3.86 -5.46
N ALA A 115 13.07 3.54 -6.75
CA ALA A 115 11.84 3.55 -7.55
C ALA A 115 10.78 2.61 -6.95
N ALA A 116 11.19 1.40 -6.57
CA ALA A 116 10.29 0.39 -6.01
C ALA A 116 9.72 0.81 -4.65
N CYS A 117 10.45 1.54 -3.80
CA CYS A 117 9.93 1.94 -2.49
C CYS A 117 8.83 3.00 -2.62
N TYR A 118 9.03 4.02 -3.47
CA TYR A 118 8.03 5.08 -3.68
C TYR A 118 6.81 4.58 -4.47
N TRP A 119 7.02 3.80 -5.54
CA TRP A 119 5.91 3.15 -6.24
C TRP A 119 5.18 2.15 -5.34
N GLY A 120 5.93 1.36 -4.56
CA GLY A 120 5.36 0.39 -3.64
C GLY A 120 4.50 1.06 -2.56
N PHE A 121 4.93 2.20 -2.03
CA PHE A 121 4.16 2.99 -1.08
C PHE A 121 2.83 3.48 -1.66
N VAL A 122 2.88 4.08 -2.85
CA VAL A 122 1.69 4.59 -3.55
C VAL A 122 0.72 3.46 -3.92
N LEU A 123 1.24 2.38 -4.49
CA LEU A 123 0.46 1.21 -4.89
C LEU A 123 -0.15 0.49 -3.69
N MET A 124 0.55 0.41 -2.56
CA MET A 124 0.02 -0.16 -1.32
C MET A 124 -1.14 0.68 -0.78
N ALA A 125 -0.99 2.01 -0.74
CA ALA A 125 -2.06 2.92 -0.34
C ALA A 125 -3.29 2.78 -1.26
N PHE A 126 -3.05 2.67 -2.57
CA PHE A 126 -4.09 2.47 -3.56
C PHE A 126 -4.80 1.12 -3.40
N HIS A 127 -4.05 0.03 -3.22
CA HIS A 127 -4.56 -1.30 -2.93
C HIS A 127 -5.48 -1.29 -1.70
N LEU A 128 -5.03 -0.67 -0.60
CA LEU A 128 -5.82 -0.53 0.63
C LEU A 128 -7.13 0.22 0.38
N GLY A 129 -7.11 1.28 -0.44
CA GLY A 129 -8.29 2.04 -0.81
C GLY A 129 -9.29 1.29 -1.70
N LEU A 130 -8.82 0.41 -2.60
CA LEU A 130 -9.69 -0.47 -3.39
C LEU A 130 -10.42 -1.49 -2.49
N HIS A 131 -9.75 -1.95 -1.44
CA HIS A 131 -10.31 -2.89 -0.45
C HIS A 131 -11.06 -2.21 0.72
N TRP A 132 -11.17 -0.88 0.72
CA TRP A 132 -11.74 -0.08 1.82
C TRP A 132 -13.15 -0.49 2.24
N SER A 133 -14.00 -0.84 1.27
CA SER A 133 -15.39 -1.26 1.55
C SER A 133 -15.47 -2.56 2.35
N MET A 134 -14.52 -3.49 2.12
CA MET A 134 -14.39 -4.73 2.87
C MET A 134 -13.86 -4.49 4.27
N MET A 135 -12.85 -3.62 4.42
CA MET A 135 -12.30 -3.25 5.73
C MET A 135 -13.35 -2.60 6.62
N LEU A 136 -14.11 -1.63 6.11
CA LEU A 136 -15.20 -0.97 6.84
C LEU A 136 -16.28 -1.96 7.29
N ALA A 137 -16.66 -2.90 6.44
CA ALA A 137 -17.63 -3.94 6.79
C ALA A 137 -17.14 -4.80 7.96
N TRP A 138 -15.85 -5.15 7.96
CA TRP A 138 -15.23 -5.94 9.00
C TRP A 138 -15.04 -5.16 10.32
N PHE A 139 -14.61 -3.91 10.25
CA PHE A 139 -14.52 -3.01 11.41
C PHE A 139 -15.87 -2.82 12.09
N ARG A 140 -16.95 -2.62 11.32
CA ARG A 140 -18.30 -2.53 11.86
C ARG A 140 -18.73 -3.83 12.55
N GLN A 141 -18.36 -4.98 11.98
CA GLN A 141 -18.67 -6.29 12.55
C GLN A 141 -17.91 -6.57 13.85
N MET A 142 -16.63 -6.19 13.95
CA MET A 142 -15.83 -6.38 15.16
C MET A 142 -16.21 -5.43 16.30
N PHE A 143 -16.40 -4.15 15.99
CA PHE A 143 -16.67 -3.12 17.01
C PHE A 143 -18.16 -2.92 17.28
N GLY A 144 -19.04 -3.75 16.70
CA GLY A 144 -20.49 -3.64 16.89
C GLY A 144 -21.06 -2.27 16.51
N MET A 145 -20.41 -1.55 15.59
CA MET A 145 -20.76 -0.17 15.27
C MET A 145 -22.07 -0.12 14.46
N LYS A 146 -23.07 0.58 14.99
CA LYS A 146 -24.31 0.90 14.26
C LYS A 146 -24.03 1.77 13.03
N LYS A 147 -24.94 1.79 12.05
CA LYS A 147 -24.88 2.69 10.88
C LYS A 147 -24.52 4.11 11.35
N THR A 148 -23.43 4.67 10.80
CA THR A 148 -23.02 6.05 11.07
C THR A 148 -24.15 7.00 10.70
N SER A 149 -24.49 7.92 11.62
CA SER A 149 -25.50 8.96 11.38
C SER A 149 -25.12 9.84 10.18
N GLY A 150 -26.10 10.49 9.54
CA GLY A 150 -25.84 11.36 8.39
C GLY A 150 -24.82 12.47 8.67
N VAL A 151 -24.86 13.04 9.88
CA VAL A 151 -23.91 14.06 10.35
C VAL A 151 -22.51 13.47 10.56
N CYS A 152 -22.39 12.31 11.21
CA CYS A 152 -21.11 11.63 11.40
C CYS A 152 -20.48 11.23 10.06
N SER A 153 -21.28 10.78 9.10
CA SER A 153 -20.79 10.48 7.75
C SER A 153 -20.33 11.72 6.98
N LEU A 154 -20.95 12.89 7.22
CA LEU A 154 -20.51 14.15 6.62
C LEU A 154 -19.18 14.61 7.21
N ILE A 155 -19.04 14.57 8.54
CA ILE A 155 -17.80 14.90 9.25
C ILE A 155 -16.65 14.02 8.75
N LEU A 156 -16.86 12.70 8.64
CA LEU A 156 -15.84 11.78 8.13
C LEU A 156 -15.42 12.10 6.69
N ARG A 157 -16.36 12.51 5.83
CA ARG A 157 -16.04 12.92 4.45
C ARG A 157 -15.23 14.21 4.41
N LEU A 158 -15.57 15.20 5.23
CA LEU A 158 -14.82 16.45 5.34
C LEU A 158 -13.41 16.19 5.84
N MET A 159 -13.25 15.37 6.89
CA MET A 159 -11.94 14.96 7.41
C MET A 159 -11.12 14.27 6.33
N SER A 160 -11.70 13.30 5.61
CA SER A 160 -11.01 12.63 4.50
C SER A 160 -10.62 13.58 3.37
N PHE A 161 -11.46 14.57 3.05
CA PHE A 161 -11.14 15.59 2.05
C PHE A 161 -9.99 16.50 2.51
N MET A 162 -9.97 16.92 3.78
CA MET A 162 -8.87 17.68 4.37
C MET A 162 -7.57 16.88 4.36
N THR A 163 -7.61 15.61 4.75
CA THR A 163 -6.45 14.71 4.70
C THR A 163 -5.94 14.54 3.27
N ALA A 164 -6.83 14.38 2.28
CA ALA A 164 -6.44 14.30 0.88
C ALA A 164 -5.80 15.60 0.38
N GLY A 165 -6.36 16.76 0.75
CA GLY A 165 -5.79 18.07 0.39
C GLY A 165 -4.40 18.28 0.98
N TYR A 166 -4.20 17.97 2.26
CA TYR A 166 -2.88 18.04 2.89
C TYR A 166 -1.92 16.99 2.32
N GLY A 167 -2.40 15.78 2.03
CA GLY A 167 -1.61 14.74 1.37
C GLY A 167 -1.12 15.15 -0.01
N LEU A 168 -1.92 15.91 -0.77
CA LEU A 168 -1.51 16.45 -2.07
C LEU A 168 -0.43 17.52 -1.92
N TYR A 169 -0.58 18.41 -0.93
CA TYR A 169 0.45 19.39 -0.59
C TYR A 169 1.77 18.68 -0.23
N ALA A 170 1.74 17.72 0.71
CA ALA A 170 2.91 16.95 1.10
C ALA A 170 3.53 16.16 -0.06
N PHE A 171 2.72 15.59 -0.96
CA PHE A 171 3.19 14.88 -2.15
C PHE A 171 4.00 15.77 -3.09
N VAL A 172 3.55 17.02 -3.29
CA VAL A 172 4.23 18.02 -4.12
C VAL A 172 5.47 18.57 -3.41
N THR A 173 5.33 18.99 -2.15
CA THR A 173 6.42 19.58 -1.37
C THR A 173 7.59 18.61 -1.15
N ARG A 174 7.32 17.30 -1.06
CA ARG A 174 8.35 16.26 -0.92
C ARG A 174 8.82 15.68 -2.25
N ASP A 175 8.38 16.22 -3.38
CA ASP A 175 8.76 15.79 -4.73
C ASP A 175 8.68 14.26 -4.94
N LEU A 176 7.69 13.59 -4.34
CA LEU A 176 7.56 12.13 -4.44
C LEU A 176 7.52 11.66 -5.90
N ALA A 177 6.88 12.43 -6.77
CA ALA A 177 6.84 12.15 -8.20
C ALA A 177 8.24 12.10 -8.83
N ALA A 178 9.13 13.02 -8.44
CA ALA A 178 10.50 13.04 -8.95
C ALA A 178 11.28 11.78 -8.54
N TYR A 179 11.02 11.24 -7.35
CA TYR A 179 11.63 9.99 -6.90
C TYR A 179 11.00 8.74 -7.53
N MET A 180 9.68 8.74 -7.74
CA MET A 180 8.96 7.66 -8.43
C MET A 180 9.45 7.47 -9.87
N PHE A 181 9.69 8.57 -10.58
CA PHE A 181 10.19 8.53 -11.97
C PHE A 181 11.71 8.58 -12.09
N LEU A 182 12.43 8.51 -10.96
CA LEU A 182 13.90 8.62 -10.88
C LEU A 182 14.46 9.89 -11.56
N TRP A 183 13.66 10.95 -11.64
CA TRP A 183 14.12 12.28 -12.03
C TRP A 183 15.12 12.82 -11.00
N ALA A 184 14.89 12.50 -9.73
CA ALA A 184 15.88 12.65 -8.66
C ALA A 184 16.54 11.29 -8.36
N GLN A 185 17.79 11.13 -8.78
CA GLN A 185 18.57 9.89 -8.59
C GLN A 185 19.22 9.80 -7.20
N PHE A 186 19.21 10.91 -6.45
CA PHE A 186 19.68 10.99 -5.07
C PHE A 186 18.56 11.55 -4.20
N VAL A 187 18.16 10.78 -3.19
CA VAL A 187 17.27 11.29 -2.13
C VAL A 187 18.11 12.10 -1.16
N PHE A 188 17.77 13.38 -1.03
CA PHE A 188 18.26 14.21 0.05
C PHE A 188 17.46 13.86 1.31
N LEU A 189 18.14 13.20 2.24
CA LEU A 189 17.58 12.84 3.54
C LEU A 189 17.91 13.96 4.53
N ASP A 190 16.88 14.59 5.07
CA ASP A 190 17.04 15.58 6.12
C ASP A 190 17.00 14.89 7.49
N TYR A 191 18.18 14.67 8.06
CA TYR A 191 18.35 14.05 9.36
C TYR A 191 17.95 14.98 10.53
N SER A 192 17.66 16.26 10.26
CA SER A 192 17.20 17.23 11.26
C SER A 192 15.68 17.32 11.37
N GLU A 193 14.96 16.65 10.46
CA GLU A 193 13.50 16.64 10.46
C GLU A 193 12.92 15.90 11.68
N SER A 194 11.86 16.47 12.27
CA SER A 194 11.13 15.81 13.36
C SER A 194 10.46 14.52 12.86
N PRO A 195 10.66 13.36 13.54
CA PRO A 195 10.01 12.10 13.18
C PRO A 195 8.48 12.22 13.05
N ILE A 196 7.86 13.06 13.89
CA ILE A 196 6.41 13.23 13.90
C ILE A 196 5.93 13.90 12.62
N SER A 197 6.61 14.96 12.17
CA SER A 197 6.26 15.67 10.93
C SER A 197 6.40 14.76 9.72
N PHE A 198 7.50 14.00 9.67
CA PHE A 198 7.74 13.01 8.62
C PHE A 198 6.58 12.00 8.52
N TYR A 199 6.19 11.37 9.63
CA TYR A 199 5.12 10.38 9.59
C TYR A 199 3.74 10.97 9.30
N ILE A 200 3.45 12.20 9.74
CA ILE A 200 2.19 12.88 9.41
C ILE A 200 2.08 13.08 7.89
N ASP A 201 3.14 13.51 7.23
CA ASP A 201 3.15 13.73 5.79
C ASP A 201 2.94 12.42 5.03
N TYR A 202 3.67 11.36 5.39
CA TYR A 202 3.49 10.06 4.76
C TYR A 202 2.09 9.47 5.02
N LEU A 203 1.55 9.59 6.23
CA LEU A 203 0.17 9.17 6.52
C LEU A 203 -0.85 9.96 5.69
N ALA A 204 -0.63 11.25 5.48
CA ALA A 204 -1.50 12.07 4.65
C ALA A 204 -1.43 11.70 3.17
N ILE A 205 -0.23 11.45 2.64
CA ILE A 205 -0.05 10.97 1.26
C ILE A 205 -0.73 9.61 1.08
N MET A 206 -0.55 8.69 2.04
CA MET A 206 -1.26 7.42 2.04
C MET A 206 -2.78 7.64 2.04
N GLY A 207 -3.28 8.56 2.87
CA GLY A 207 -4.69 8.95 2.92
C GLY A 207 -5.21 9.49 1.58
N LEU A 208 -4.42 10.30 0.86
CA LEU A 208 -4.76 10.79 -0.48
C LEU A 208 -4.97 9.63 -1.47
N PHE A 209 -4.04 8.68 -1.56
CA PHE A 209 -4.16 7.57 -2.51
C PHE A 209 -5.28 6.59 -2.13
N ILE A 210 -5.50 6.37 -0.83
CA ILE A 210 -6.67 5.61 -0.34
C ILE A 210 -7.96 6.30 -0.79
N TRP A 211 -8.04 7.62 -0.63
CA TRP A 211 -9.20 8.42 -1.05
C TRP A 211 -9.44 8.30 -2.56
N ILE A 212 -8.41 8.49 -3.38
CA ILE A 212 -8.51 8.36 -4.85
C ILE A 212 -9.01 6.95 -5.24
N ALA A 213 -8.39 5.90 -4.70
CA ALA A 213 -8.77 4.51 -4.97
C ALA A 213 -10.21 4.21 -4.54
N HIS A 214 -10.62 4.71 -3.38
CA HIS A 214 -11.98 4.53 -2.89
C HIS A 214 -13.01 5.15 -3.85
N TYR A 215 -12.82 6.41 -4.24
CA TYR A 215 -13.76 7.07 -5.16
C TYR A 215 -13.74 6.45 -6.56
N LEU A 216 -12.58 6.03 -7.06
CA LEU A 216 -12.47 5.30 -8.32
C LEU A 216 -13.27 3.98 -8.27
N SER A 217 -13.15 3.21 -7.19
CA SER A 217 -13.92 1.97 -7.01
C SER A 217 -15.43 2.22 -7.05
N VAL A 218 -15.89 3.30 -6.40
CA VAL A 218 -17.31 3.67 -6.38
C VAL A 218 -17.80 4.06 -7.77
N ILE A 219 -17.00 4.80 -8.55
CA ILE A 219 -17.35 5.19 -9.92
C ILE A 219 -17.47 3.95 -10.80
N ILE A 220 -16.47 3.05 -10.78
CA ILE A 220 -16.47 1.82 -11.60
C ILE A 220 -17.67 0.94 -11.26
N LEU A 221 -17.99 0.76 -9.97
CA LEU A 221 -19.13 -0.05 -9.53
C LEU A 221 -20.50 0.59 -9.87
N LYS A 222 -20.58 1.92 -9.98
CA LYS A 222 -21.79 2.62 -10.43
C LYS A 222 -21.96 2.51 -11.94
N THR A 223 -20.89 2.66 -12.72
CA THR A 223 -20.91 2.53 -14.18
C THR A 223 -21.21 1.10 -14.59
N GLY A 224 -20.62 0.09 -13.93
CA GLY A 224 -20.93 -1.32 -14.19
C GLY A 224 -22.39 -1.70 -13.91
N ARG A 225 -23.04 -1.09 -12.91
CA ARG A 225 -24.48 -1.27 -12.64
C ARG A 225 -25.37 -0.61 -13.67
N LYS A 226 -24.95 0.50 -14.30
CA LYS A 226 -25.71 1.15 -15.38
C LYS A 226 -25.66 0.38 -16.71
N ILE A 227 -24.64 -0.45 -16.93
CA ILE A 227 -24.43 -1.20 -18.18
C ILE A 227 -25.25 -2.51 -18.21
N ILE A 228 -25.72 -3.00 -17.05
CA ILE A 228 -26.71 -4.07 -16.96
C ILE A 228 -28.07 -3.40 -16.74
N PRO A 229 -28.81 -3.03 -17.81
CA PRO A 229 -30.15 -2.49 -17.63
C PRO A 229 -31.02 -3.54 -16.92
N GLU A 230 -31.91 -3.06 -16.05
CA GLU A 230 -32.97 -3.81 -15.34
C GLU A 230 -34.01 -4.47 -16.28
N THR A 231 -33.60 -4.97 -17.45
CA THR A 231 -34.51 -5.61 -18.43
C THR A 231 -34.77 -7.08 -18.16
N TYR A 232 -34.47 -7.60 -16.96
CA TYR A 232 -34.75 -8.99 -16.57
C TYR A 232 -35.53 -9.12 -15.26
N GLU A 233 -36.37 -8.13 -14.93
CA GLU A 233 -37.49 -8.34 -13.99
C GLU A 233 -38.80 -7.91 -14.67
N LYS A 234 -39.42 -8.87 -15.37
CA LYS A 234 -40.87 -8.95 -15.58
C LYS A 234 -41.30 -10.39 -15.38
#